data_AF-A0A7K1KME1-F1
#
_entry.id   AF-A0A7K1KME1-F1
#
_cell.length_a   1.000
_cell.length_b   1.000
_cell.length_c   1.000
_cell.angle_alpha   90.00
_cell.angle_beta   90.00
_cell.angle_gamma   90.00
#
_symmetry.space_group_name_H-M   'P 1'
#
loop_
_entity.id
_entity.type
_entity.pdbx_description
1 polymer ?
#
loop_
_entity_poly.entity_id
_entity_poly.type
_entity_poly.pdbx_seq_one_letter_code
_entity_poly.pdbx_strand_id
1 'polypeptide(L)'
;MFKFSGTAALALAVLLMAATAPAQDIDDIYRLREMADSEFRIAEKAYRSAKEKYGDSFDAMPANEREEACHKIAWALNDNVSRYETEDVINQRRYAEQVDKLKVYATGLGCPD
;
A
#
# COMPACT_ATOMS: atom_id res chain seq x y z
N MET A 1 44.33 42.12 -45.14
CA MET A 1 44.19 40.86 -44.37
C MET A 1 42.97 40.99 -43.47
N PHE A 2 41.89 40.30 -43.80
CA PHE A 2 40.66 40.25 -43.00
C PHE A 2 40.92 39.41 -41.74
N LYS A 3 40.54 39.90 -40.56
CA LYS A 3 40.43 39.08 -39.35
C LYS A 3 39.01 39.21 -38.80
N PHE A 4 38.43 38.04 -38.57
CA PHE A 4 37.04 37.75 -38.33
C PHE A 4 36.50 38.43 -37.06
N SER A 5 35.31 38.99 -37.19
CA SER A 5 34.37 39.24 -36.10
C SER A 5 34.01 37.92 -35.39
N GLY A 6 33.90 37.98 -34.06
CA GLY A 6 33.49 36.86 -33.23
C GLY A 6 32.89 37.32 -31.92
N THR A 7 31.73 37.98 -31.99
CA THR A 7 30.80 38.11 -30.87
C THR A 7 30.18 36.74 -30.58
N ALA A 8 30.54 36.11 -29.47
CA ALA A 8 29.73 35.10 -28.79
C ALA A 8 30.37 34.72 -27.44
N ALA A 9 30.11 35.51 -26.41
CA ALA A 9 30.28 35.06 -25.02
C ALA A 9 28.97 35.33 -24.28
N LEU A 10 27.94 34.58 -24.67
CA LEU A 10 26.67 34.52 -23.99
C LEU A 10 26.41 33.05 -23.65
N ALA A 11 25.91 32.85 -22.44
CA ALA A 11 25.34 31.61 -21.90
C ALA A 11 26.34 30.52 -21.47
N LEU A 12 26.90 30.69 -20.28
CA LEU A 12 27.26 29.55 -19.42
C LEU A 12 26.82 29.82 -17.98
N ALA A 13 25.52 30.04 -17.79
CA ALA A 13 24.94 30.26 -16.46
C ALA A 13 23.46 29.86 -16.37
N VAL A 14 23.04 28.75 -16.99
CA VAL A 14 21.72 28.16 -16.70
C VAL A 14 21.80 26.65 -16.91
N LEU A 15 22.26 25.89 -15.91
CA LEU A 15 22.09 24.43 -15.88
C LEU A 15 22.31 23.85 -14.46
N LEU A 16 21.76 24.52 -13.45
CA LEU A 16 21.67 23.99 -12.08
C LEU A 16 20.29 24.25 -11.45
N MET A 17 19.23 24.19 -12.26
CA MET A 17 17.87 24.15 -11.73
C MET A 17 17.18 22.86 -12.19
N ALA A 18 16.47 22.26 -11.25
CA ALA A 18 15.59 21.10 -11.35
C ALA A 18 16.23 19.72 -11.20
N ALA A 19 16.53 19.35 -9.95
CA ALA A 19 16.26 18.00 -9.46
C ALA A 19 16.13 17.97 -7.92
N THR A 20 15.37 18.90 -7.32
CA THR A 20 14.85 18.68 -5.96
C THR A 20 13.48 18.03 -6.10
N ALA A 21 13.45 16.73 -6.43
CA ALA A 21 12.28 15.93 -6.13
C ALA A 21 12.06 15.97 -4.61
N PRO A 22 10.84 16.18 -4.11
CA PRO A 22 10.61 16.38 -2.69
C PRO A 22 10.93 15.09 -1.93
N ALA A 23 11.96 15.10 -1.08
CA ALA A 23 12.26 13.99 -0.19
C ALA A 23 11.07 13.63 0.74
N GLN A 24 10.15 14.56 0.96
CA GLN A 24 8.93 14.35 1.76
C GLN A 24 7.97 13.32 1.16
N ASP A 25 7.88 13.23 -0.17
CA ASP A 25 6.91 12.37 -0.86
C ASP A 25 7.32 10.89 -0.77
N ILE A 26 8.63 10.63 -0.74
CA ILE A 26 9.18 9.28 -0.60
C ILE A 26 8.94 8.74 0.82
N ASP A 27 9.17 9.56 1.85
CA ASP A 27 8.94 9.15 3.25
C ASP A 27 7.47 8.87 3.53
N ASP A 28 6.56 9.66 2.95
CA ASP A 28 5.12 9.43 3.06
C ASP A 28 4.69 8.13 2.35
N ILE A 29 5.25 7.83 1.18
CA ILE A 29 5.00 6.55 0.48
C ILE A 29 5.47 5.36 1.33
N TYR A 30 6.67 5.43 1.92
CA TYR A 30 7.14 4.35 2.80
C TYR A 30 6.24 4.13 4.02
N ARG A 31 5.80 5.20 4.68
CA ARG A 31 4.89 5.10 5.82
C ARG A 31 3.56 4.45 5.42
N LEU A 32 3.00 4.83 4.27
CA LEU A 32 1.75 4.25 3.77
C LEU A 32 1.90 2.77 3.42
N ARG A 33 3.06 2.37 2.88
CA ARG A 33 3.37 0.95 2.63
C ARG A 33 3.45 0.14 3.93
N GLU A 34 4.14 0.67 4.94
CA GLU A 34 4.26 0.03 6.25
C GLU A 34 2.90 -0.11 6.95
N MET A 35 2.04 0.90 6.84
CA MET A 35 0.66 0.84 7.35
C MET A 35 -0.12 -0.28 6.67
N ALA A 36 -0.17 -0.32 5.33
CA ALA A 36 -0.92 -1.37 4.62
C ALA A 36 -0.41 -2.78 4.95
N ASP A 37 0.91 -2.96 5.03
CA ASP A 37 1.53 -4.24 5.43
C ASP A 37 1.25 -4.59 6.90
N SER A 38 1.18 -3.59 7.78
CA SER A 38 0.82 -3.77 9.19
C SER A 38 -0.63 -4.22 9.33
N GLU A 39 -1.57 -3.53 8.68
CA GLU A 39 -3.00 -3.87 8.73
C GLU A 39 -3.26 -5.25 8.12
N PHE A 40 -2.58 -5.60 7.01
CA PHE A 40 -2.64 -6.95 6.46
C PHE A 40 -2.23 -8.01 7.50
N ARG A 41 -1.12 -7.82 8.22
CA ARG A 41 -0.67 -8.77 9.26
C ARG A 41 -1.64 -8.85 10.43
N ILE A 42 -2.25 -7.74 10.83
CA ILE A 42 -3.25 -7.70 11.89
C ILE A 42 -4.49 -8.51 11.47
N ALA A 43 -5.00 -8.29 10.26
CA ALA A 43 -6.13 -9.02 9.71
C ALA A 43 -5.82 -10.52 9.54
N GLU A 44 -4.65 -10.88 9.00
CA GLU A 44 -4.21 -12.27 8.85
C GLU A 44 -4.12 -12.97 10.22
N LYS A 45 -3.55 -12.29 11.23
CA LYS A 45 -3.49 -12.83 12.59
C LYS A 45 -4.89 -13.02 13.18
N ALA A 46 -5.79 -12.05 13.01
CA ALA A 46 -7.16 -12.15 13.50
C ALA A 46 -7.90 -13.35 12.87
N TYR A 47 -7.81 -13.52 11.56
CA TYR A 47 -8.39 -14.67 10.85
C TYR A 47 -7.79 -16.00 11.32
N ARG A 48 -6.46 -16.09 11.41
CA ARG A 48 -5.78 -17.31 11.87
C ARG A 48 -6.14 -17.67 13.31
N SER A 49 -6.19 -16.69 14.21
CA SER A 49 -6.59 -16.91 15.61
C SER A 49 -8.06 -17.33 15.72
N ALA A 50 -8.95 -16.75 14.92
CA ALA A 50 -10.35 -17.18 14.86
C ALA A 50 -10.43 -18.64 14.37
N LYS A 51 -9.69 -19.00 13.33
CA LYS A 51 -9.67 -20.35 12.76
C LYS A 51 -9.11 -21.38 13.74
N GLU A 52 -8.06 -21.02 14.49
CA GLU A 52 -7.48 -21.87 15.53
C GLU A 52 -8.46 -22.09 16.70
N LYS A 53 -9.20 -21.06 17.09
CA LYS A 53 -10.13 -21.10 18.23
C LYS A 53 -11.47 -21.78 17.89
N TYR A 54 -11.98 -21.57 16.68
CA TYR A 54 -13.35 -21.96 16.30
C TYR A 54 -13.42 -23.00 15.17
N GLY A 55 -12.29 -23.36 14.57
CA GLY A 55 -12.24 -24.25 13.42
C GLY A 55 -12.60 -23.55 12.10
N ASP A 56 -12.75 -24.35 11.04
CA ASP A 56 -12.98 -23.86 9.67
C ASP A 56 -14.39 -23.28 9.44
N SER A 57 -15.41 -23.71 10.19
CA SER A 57 -16.79 -23.25 9.97
C SER A 57 -17.11 -21.94 10.66
N PHE A 58 -16.34 -21.58 11.69
CA PHE A 58 -16.61 -20.43 12.56
C PHE A 58 -18.01 -20.42 13.21
N ASP A 59 -18.80 -21.49 13.16
CA ASP A 59 -20.21 -21.47 13.63
C ASP A 59 -20.34 -21.14 15.12
N ALA A 60 -19.35 -21.57 15.91
CA ALA A 60 -19.28 -21.31 17.34
C ALA A 60 -18.66 -19.94 17.69
N MET A 61 -18.27 -19.13 16.69
CA MET A 61 -17.64 -17.83 16.90
C MET A 61 -18.68 -16.79 17.37
N PRO A 62 -18.48 -16.17 18.54
CA PRO A 62 -19.34 -15.09 19.02
C PRO A 62 -19.43 -13.93 18.02
N ALA A 63 -20.63 -13.35 17.89
CA ALA A 63 -20.89 -12.29 16.92
C ALA A 63 -19.96 -11.08 17.08
N ASN A 64 -19.66 -10.67 18.32
CA ASN A 64 -18.75 -9.56 18.60
C ASN A 64 -17.29 -9.86 18.19
N GLU A 65 -16.81 -11.09 18.39
CA GLU A 65 -15.47 -11.48 17.94
C GLU A 65 -15.40 -11.53 16.41
N ARG A 66 -16.48 -12.00 15.76
CA ARG A 66 -16.59 -12.02 14.29
C ARG A 66 -16.58 -10.59 13.73
N GLU A 67 -17.39 -9.70 14.31
CA GLU A 67 -17.45 -8.29 13.93
C GLU A 67 -16.06 -7.62 14.07
N GLU A 68 -15.36 -7.86 15.18
CA GLU A 68 -14.02 -7.33 15.40
C GLU A 68 -13.01 -7.84 14.35
N ALA A 69 -13.07 -9.12 14.00
CA ALA A 69 -12.22 -9.69 12.94
C ALA A 69 -12.56 -9.10 11.56
N CYS A 70 -13.85 -8.97 11.24
CA CYS A 70 -14.31 -8.37 10.01
C CYS A 70 -13.90 -6.90 9.88
N HIS A 71 -13.95 -6.13 10.97
CA HIS A 71 -13.51 -4.74 10.99
C HIS A 71 -12.01 -4.61 10.64
N LYS A 72 -11.16 -5.47 11.23
CA LYS A 72 -9.72 -5.50 10.90
C LYS A 72 -9.48 -5.86 9.43
N ILE A 73 -10.23 -6.83 8.89
CA ILE A 73 -10.13 -7.22 7.48
C ILE A 73 -10.57 -6.08 6.56
N ALA A 74 -11.66 -5.38 6.89
CA ALA A 74 -12.16 -4.25 6.11
C ALA A 74 -11.15 -3.09 6.07
N TRP A 75 -10.53 -2.75 7.20
CA TRP A 75 -9.46 -1.75 7.25
C TRP A 75 -8.25 -2.16 6.41
N ALA A 76 -7.80 -3.40 6.56
CA ALA A 76 -6.72 -3.92 5.74
C ALA A 76 -7.07 -3.87 4.24
N LEU A 77 -8.31 -4.20 3.85
CA LEU A 77 -8.76 -4.12 2.46
C LEU A 77 -8.67 -2.69 1.93
N ASN A 78 -9.19 -1.71 2.67
CA ASN A 78 -9.15 -0.31 2.29
C ASN A 78 -7.71 0.17 2.01
N ASP A 79 -6.79 -0.13 2.92
CA ASP A 79 -5.41 0.32 2.80
C ASP A 79 -4.67 -0.41 1.66
N ASN A 80 -4.87 -1.72 1.54
CA ASN A 80 -4.20 -2.52 0.52
C ASN A 80 -4.74 -2.24 -0.89
N VAL A 81 -6.04 -1.98 -1.07
CA VAL A 81 -6.61 -1.51 -2.35
C VAL A 81 -6.04 -0.15 -2.71
N SER A 82 -6.01 0.79 -1.76
CA SER A 82 -5.44 2.12 -2.00
C SER A 82 -3.97 2.06 -2.43
N ARG A 83 -3.19 1.11 -1.88
CA ARG A 83 -1.80 0.88 -2.32
C ARG A 83 -1.73 0.20 -3.67
N TYR A 84 -2.55 -0.82 -3.92
CA TYR A 84 -2.63 -1.50 -5.22
C TYR A 84 -2.86 -0.52 -6.38
N GLU A 85 -3.68 0.52 -6.17
CA GLU A 85 -3.99 1.50 -7.21
C GLU A 85 -2.91 2.57 -7.43
N THR A 86 -2.01 2.79 -6.47
CA THR A 86 -1.10 3.96 -6.46
C THR A 86 0.38 3.62 -6.53
N GLU A 87 0.76 2.35 -6.37
CA GLU A 87 2.15 1.91 -6.27
C GLU A 87 2.79 1.55 -7.62
N ASP A 88 4.10 1.32 -7.63
CA ASP A 88 4.82 0.77 -8.79
C ASP A 88 4.45 -0.71 -9.05
N VAL A 89 4.67 -1.20 -10.28
CA VAL A 89 4.24 -2.54 -10.74
C VAL A 89 4.68 -3.68 -9.81
N ILE A 90 5.86 -3.58 -9.18
CA ILE A 90 6.35 -4.62 -8.26
C ILE A 90 5.50 -4.63 -6.99
N ASN A 91 5.28 -3.45 -6.40
CA ASN A 91 4.46 -3.31 -5.20
C ASN A 91 2.97 -3.55 -5.48
N GLN A 92 2.44 -3.15 -6.64
CA GLN A 92 1.06 -3.45 -7.06
C GLN A 92 0.78 -4.95 -7.01
N ARG A 93 1.68 -5.79 -7.54
CA ARG A 93 1.49 -7.24 -7.49
C ARG A 93 1.37 -7.76 -6.07
N ARG A 94 2.23 -7.29 -5.16
CA ARG A 94 2.18 -7.68 -3.74
C ARG A 94 0.84 -7.30 -3.10
N TYR A 95 0.40 -6.06 -3.32
CA TYR A 95 -0.86 -5.58 -2.76
C TYR A 95 -2.08 -6.28 -3.37
N ALA A 96 -2.04 -6.64 -4.65
CA ALA A 96 -3.07 -7.49 -5.27
C ALA A 96 -3.17 -8.86 -4.57
N GLU A 97 -2.04 -9.53 -4.32
CA GLU A 97 -2.01 -10.81 -3.60
C GLU A 97 -2.53 -10.69 -2.16
N GLN A 98 -2.26 -9.57 -1.48
CA GLN A 98 -2.80 -9.28 -0.15
C GLN A 98 -4.31 -9.02 -0.19
N VAL A 99 -4.80 -8.23 -1.14
CA VAL A 99 -6.25 -7.98 -1.35
C VAL A 99 -7.00 -9.28 -1.60
N ASP A 100 -6.48 -10.17 -2.44
CA ASP A 100 -7.13 -11.45 -2.72
C ASP A 100 -7.24 -12.34 -1.48
N LYS A 101 -6.17 -12.39 -0.66
CA LYS A 101 -6.21 -13.10 0.63
C LYS A 101 -7.24 -12.51 1.59
N LEU A 102 -7.29 -11.18 1.69
CA LEU A 102 -8.24 -10.50 2.57
C LEU A 102 -9.70 -10.76 2.15
N LYS A 103 -10.00 -10.80 0.85
CA LYS A 103 -11.32 -11.19 0.33
C LYS A 103 -11.68 -12.62 0.71
N VAL A 104 -10.72 -13.54 0.66
CA VAL A 104 -10.90 -14.93 1.13
C VAL A 104 -11.20 -14.96 2.63
N TYR A 105 -10.48 -14.16 3.44
CA TYR A 105 -10.74 -14.09 4.88
C TYR A 105 -12.12 -13.50 5.19
N ALA A 106 -12.52 -12.43 4.51
CA ALA A 106 -13.82 -11.81 4.64
C ALA A 106 -14.94 -12.80 4.31
N THR A 107 -14.82 -13.50 3.18
CA THR A 107 -15.79 -14.52 2.75
C THR A 107 -15.85 -15.67 3.76
N GLY A 108 -14.70 -16.17 4.21
CA GLY A 108 -14.63 -17.27 5.18
C GLY A 108 -15.25 -16.93 6.52
N LEU A 109 -15.08 -15.70 7.00
CA LEU A 109 -15.71 -15.22 8.23
C LEU A 109 -17.16 -14.75 8.04
N GLY A 110 -17.69 -14.70 6.81
CA GLY A 110 -19.03 -14.16 6.56
C GLY A 110 -19.14 -12.68 6.92
N CYS A 111 -18.10 -11.90 6.62
CA CYS A 111 -18.12 -10.46 6.81
C CYS A 111 -19.12 -9.80 5.85
N PRO A 112 -19.78 -8.69 6.26
CA PRO A 112 -20.59 -7.91 5.34
C PRO A 112 -19.72 -7.26 4.27
N ASP A 113 -20.27 -7.15 3.06
CA ASP A 113 -19.66 -6.46 1.90
C ASP A 113 -19.58 -4.94 2.11
#